data_AF-A0A022GT07-F1
#
_entry.id   AF-A0A022GT07-F1
#
_cell.length_a   1.000
_cell.length_b   1.000
_cell.length_c   1.000
_cell.angle_alpha   90.00
_cell.angle_beta   90.00
_cell.angle_gamma   90.00
#
_symmetry.space_group_name_H-M   'P 1'
#
loop_
_entity.id
_entity.type
_entity.pdbx_description
1 polymer ?
#
loop_
_entity_poly.entity_id
_entity_poly.type
_entity_poly.pdbx_seq_one_letter_code
_entity_poly.pdbx_strand_id
1 'polypeptide(L)'
;MVKDDYKHWRRRWLRWHSRSLLASALVLQRSECDAYLNQMLRAYLAYGDFTENEVDFIFRRVSHGVRKLGSNLDASVFARRAQERIRAHGLRLMTDASEVFG
;
A
#
# COMPACT_ATOMS: atom_id res chain seq x y z
N MET A 1 23.60 -4.82 -11.76
CA MET A 1 22.35 -4.87 -12.55
C MET A 1 21.24 -5.55 -11.76
N VAL A 2 21.13 -6.89 -11.70
CA VAL A 2 20.00 -7.58 -11.02
C VAL A 2 19.71 -7.11 -9.58
N LYS A 3 20.74 -6.86 -8.76
CA LYS A 3 20.56 -6.35 -7.38
C LYS A 3 20.00 -4.92 -7.32
N ASP A 4 20.36 -4.07 -8.28
CA ASP A 4 19.88 -2.69 -8.33
C ASP A 4 18.45 -2.66 -8.89
N ASP A 5 18.18 -3.47 -9.92
CA ASP A 5 16.84 -3.65 -10.48
C ASP A 5 15.86 -4.20 -9.43
N TYR A 6 16.30 -5.17 -8.62
CA TYR A 6 15.54 -5.68 -7.48
C TYR A 6 15.26 -4.60 -6.44
N LYS A 7 16.26 -3.82 -6.02
CA LYS A 7 16.06 -2.72 -5.06
C LYS A 7 15.07 -1.67 -5.59
N HIS A 8 15.18 -1.32 -6.87
CA HIS A 8 14.28 -0.35 -7.51
C HIS A 8 12.85 -0.90 -7.62
N TRP A 9 12.70 -2.15 -8.05
CA TRP A 9 11.41 -2.84 -8.08
C TRP A 9 10.80 -2.93 -6.67
N ARG A 10 11.56 -3.40 -5.67
CA ARG A 10 11.11 -3.53 -4.28
C ARG A 10 10.64 -2.20 -3.71
N ARG A 11 11.35 -1.10 -4.00
CA ARG A 11 10.89 0.23 -3.59
C ARG A 11 9.58 0.65 -4.25
N ARG A 12 9.36 0.32 -5.52
CA ARG A 12 8.08 0.55 -6.22
C ARG A 12 6.97 -0.31 -5.59
N TRP A 13 7.26 -1.56 -5.27
CA TRP A 13 6.38 -2.50 -4.59
C TRP A 13 5.90 -1.99 -3.23
N LEU A 14 6.81 -1.55 -2.35
CA LEU A 14 6.46 -0.99 -1.04
C LEU A 14 5.60 0.28 -1.14
N ARG A 15 5.89 1.14 -2.12
CA ARG A 15 5.07 2.34 -2.41
C ARG A 15 3.68 1.95 -2.89
N TRP A 16 3.57 0.90 -3.71
CA TRP A 16 2.28 0.39 -4.17
C TRP A 16 1.44 -0.14 -2.99
N HIS A 17 2.03 -0.96 -2.12
CA HIS A 17 1.37 -1.44 -0.89
C HIS A 17 0.84 -0.30 -0.03
N SER A 18 1.69 0.73 0.20
CA SER A 18 1.29 1.93 0.94
C SER A 18 0.06 2.62 0.32
N ARG A 19 0.04 2.76 -1.01
CA ARG A 19 -1.07 3.42 -1.73
C ARG A 19 -2.34 2.59 -1.72
N SER A 20 -2.21 1.27 -1.90
CA SER A 20 -3.33 0.33 -1.89
C SER A 20 -4.00 0.28 -0.52
N LEU A 21 -3.20 0.18 0.54
CA LEU A 21 -3.68 0.17 1.91
C LEU A 21 -4.34 1.52 2.28
N LEU A 22 -3.72 2.64 1.92
CA LEU A 22 -4.30 3.97 2.13
C LEU A 22 -5.63 4.15 1.40
N ALA A 23 -5.71 3.76 0.13
CA ALA A 23 -6.95 3.89 -0.64
C ALA A 23 -8.08 3.03 -0.06
N SER A 24 -7.75 1.86 0.48
CA SER A 24 -8.72 1.00 1.17
C SER A 24 -9.18 1.64 2.50
N ALA A 25 -8.24 2.15 3.29
CA ALA A 25 -8.53 2.84 4.54
C ALA A 25 -9.40 4.11 4.36
N LEU A 26 -9.20 4.88 3.28
CA LEU A 26 -9.97 6.10 2.99
C LEU A 26 -11.40 5.84 2.50
N VAL A 27 -11.71 4.61 2.07
CA VAL A 27 -13.07 4.21 1.69
C VAL A 27 -13.89 3.78 2.92
N LEU A 28 -13.22 3.37 3.99
CA LEU A 28 -13.86 2.97 5.24
C LEU A 28 -14.37 4.17 6.04
N GLN A 29 -15.38 3.92 6.87
CA GLN A 29 -15.79 4.90 7.86
C GLN A 29 -14.68 5.12 8.88
N ARG A 30 -14.60 6.32 9.47
CA ARG A 30 -13.53 6.68 10.39
C ARG A 30 -13.44 5.74 11.60
N SER A 31 -14.59 5.27 12.09
CA SER A 31 -14.70 4.29 13.19
C SER A 31 -14.13 2.91 12.85
N GLU A 32 -14.12 2.53 11.56
CA GLU A 32 -13.66 1.22 11.09
C GLU A 32 -12.18 1.26 10.65
N CYS A 33 -11.66 2.45 10.34
CA CYS A 33 -10.32 2.64 9.80
C CYS A 33 -9.24 2.13 10.76
N ASP A 34 -9.31 2.46 12.05
CA ASP A 34 -8.27 2.05 13.02
C ASP A 34 -8.26 0.53 13.23
N ALA A 35 -9.44 -0.09 13.30
CA ALA A 35 -9.57 -1.55 13.41
C ALA A 35 -9.00 -2.25 12.16
N TYR A 36 -9.33 -1.74 10.98
CA TYR A 36 -8.81 -2.24 9.71
C TYR A 36 -7.29 -2.11 9.62
N LEU A 37 -6.71 -0.96 9.97
CA LEU A 37 -5.26 -0.76 9.94
C LEU A 37 -4.54 -1.69 10.91
N ASN A 38 -5.09 -1.90 12.11
CA ASN A 38 -4.54 -2.87 13.07
C ASN A 38 -4.59 -4.30 12.54
N GLN A 39 -5.68 -4.69 11.88
CA GLN A 39 -5.79 -6.01 11.25
C GLN A 39 -4.77 -6.18 10.12
N MET A 40 -4.61 -5.16 9.28
CA MET A 40 -3.64 -5.20 8.18
C MET A 40 -2.20 -5.24 8.73
N LEU A 41 -1.89 -4.52 9.80
CA LEU A 41 -0.56 -4.57 10.41
C LEU A 41 -0.20 -6.01 10.81
N ARG A 42 -1.12 -6.71 11.48
CA ARG A 42 -0.95 -8.12 11.85
C ARG A 42 -0.77 -9.01 10.62
N ALA A 43 -1.54 -8.78 9.55
CA ALA A 43 -1.43 -9.54 8.32
C ALA A 43 -0.05 -9.37 7.66
N TYR A 44 0.45 -8.14 7.53
CA TYR A 44 1.78 -7.87 6.95
C TYR A 44 2.91 -8.50 7.77
N LEU A 45 2.81 -8.47 9.10
CA LEU A 45 3.78 -9.14 9.98
C LEU A 45 3.71 -10.67 9.86
N ALA A 46 2.50 -11.23 9.70
CA ALA A 46 2.29 -12.68 9.58
C ALA A 46 2.70 -13.26 8.21
N TYR A 47 2.60 -12.48 7.13
CA TYR A 47 2.97 -12.95 5.78
C TYR A 47 4.45 -13.28 5.64
N GLY A 48 5.34 -12.67 6.44
CA GLY A 48 6.79 -12.91 6.36
C GLY A 48 7.49 -12.33 5.13
N ASP A 49 6.73 -11.82 4.15
CA ASP A 49 7.24 -11.23 2.91
C ASP A 49 7.84 -9.83 3.09
N PHE A 50 7.73 -9.22 4.27
CA PHE A 50 8.19 -7.88 4.58
C PHE A 50 9.06 -7.87 5.83
N THR A 51 10.17 -7.14 5.79
CA THR A 51 10.93 -6.83 6.99
C THR A 51 10.18 -5.83 7.86
N GLU A 52 10.48 -5.79 9.17
CA GLU A 52 9.87 -4.81 10.10
C GLU A 52 10.00 -3.37 9.59
N ASN A 53 11.17 -2.99 9.08
CA ASN A 53 11.43 -1.66 8.52
C ASN A 53 10.54 -1.34 7.30
N GLU A 54 10.22 -2.35 6.48
CA GLU A 54 9.34 -2.19 5.31
C GLU A 54 7.87 -2.06 5.72
N VAL A 55 7.44 -2.83 6.72
CA VAL A 55 6.12 -2.68 7.33
C VAL A 55 5.99 -1.27 7.92
N ASP A 56 6.98 -0.83 8.70
CA ASP A 56 7.07 0.51 9.26
C ASP A 56 6.98 1.60 8.18
N PHE A 57 7.72 1.44 7.08
CA PHE A 57 7.68 2.35 5.94
C PHE A 57 6.26 2.46 5.35
N ILE A 58 5.56 1.34 5.19
CA ILE A 58 4.19 1.29 4.66
C ILE A 58 3.23 2.01 5.61
N PHE A 59 3.21 1.62 6.89
CA PHE A 59 2.23 2.10 7.86
C PHE A 59 2.44 3.57 8.26
N ARG A 60 3.69 4.08 8.27
CA ARG A 60 3.94 5.52 8.46
C ARG A 60 3.32 6.36 7.35
N ARG A 61 3.42 5.92 6.09
CA ARG A 61 2.82 6.62 4.95
C ARG A 61 1.30 6.58 4.98
N VAL A 62 0.73 5.42 5.32
CA VAL A 62 -0.73 5.26 5.45
C VAL A 62 -1.26 6.16 6.56
N SER A 63 -0.65 6.13 7.75
CA SER A 63 -1.06 6.96 8.89
C SER A 63 -0.95 8.47 8.60
N HIS A 64 0.08 8.88 7.86
CA HIS A 64 0.18 10.26 7.39
C HIS A 64 -0.91 10.61 6.37
N GLY A 65 -1.18 9.72 5.41
CA GLY A 65 -2.21 9.90 4.39
C GLY A 65 -3.62 9.99 4.96
N VAL A 66 -3.98 9.10 5.90
CA VAL A 66 -5.28 9.10 6.58
C VAL A 66 -5.46 10.39 7.37
N ARG A 67 -4.45 10.85 8.12
CA ARG A 67 -4.53 12.13 8.83
C ARG A 67 -4.71 13.32 7.91
N LYS A 68 -4.03 13.33 6.76
CA LYS A 68 -4.06 14.44 5.79
C LYS A 68 -5.34 14.48 4.95
N LEU A 69 -5.88 13.31 4.59
CA LEU A 69 -6.98 13.18 3.63
C LEU A 69 -8.31 12.80 4.27
N GLY A 70 -8.30 12.13 5.42
CA GLY A 70 -9.50 11.65 6.11
C GLY A 70 -10.38 12.76 6.70
N SER A 71 -9.91 14.00 6.71
CA SER A 71 -10.73 15.18 7.06
C SER A 71 -11.56 15.70 5.88
N ASN A 72 -11.32 15.25 4.65
CA ASN A 72 -12.05 15.69 3.47
C ASN A 72 -13.21 14.73 3.15
N LEU A 73 -14.44 15.24 3.16
CA LEU A 73 -15.67 14.49 2.85
C LEU A 73 -15.64 13.81 1.47
N ASP A 74 -14.89 14.35 0.50
CA ASP A 74 -14.77 13.77 -0.84
C ASP A 74 -13.68 12.69 -0.97
N ALA A 75 -12.86 12.47 0.08
CA ALA A 75 -11.72 11.58 -0.01
C ALA A 75 -12.09 10.12 -0.36
N SER A 76 -13.28 9.67 0.07
CA SER A 76 -13.78 8.32 -0.24
C SER A 76 -14.09 8.14 -1.73
N VAL A 77 -14.66 9.15 -2.39
CA VAL A 77 -14.99 9.13 -3.83
C VAL A 77 -13.71 9.14 -4.67
N PHE A 78 -12.73 9.97 -4.29
CA PHE A 78 -11.41 9.98 -4.93
C PHE A 78 -10.64 8.68 -4.69
N ALA A 79 -10.70 8.13 -3.48
CA ALA A 79 -10.05 6.87 -3.13
C ALA A 79 -10.61 5.71 -3.96
N ARG A 80 -11.93 5.62 -4.11
CA ARG A 80 -12.57 4.59 -4.96
C ARG A 80 -12.09 4.65 -6.41
N ARG A 81 -12.04 5.85 -7.01
CA ARG A 81 -11.49 6.02 -8.37
C ARG A 81 -9.99 5.69 -8.45
N ALA A 82 -9.24 5.98 -7.40
CA ALA A 82 -7.82 5.66 -7.35
C ALA A 82 -7.55 4.16 -7.23
N GLN A 83 -8.46 3.36 -6.64
CA GLN A 83 -8.29 1.92 -6.46
C GLN A 83 -8.09 1.18 -7.79
N GLU A 84 -8.81 1.53 -8.85
CA GLU A 84 -8.65 0.91 -10.18
C GLU A 84 -7.24 1.14 -10.73
N ARG A 85 -6.76 2.39 -10.66
CA ARG A 85 -5.40 2.73 -11.09
C ARG A 85 -4.33 2.04 -10.26
N ILE A 86 -4.57 1.89 -8.96
CA ILE A 86 -3.67 1.17 -8.05
C ILE A 86 -3.65 -0.31 -8.42
N ARG A 87 -4.79 -0.97 -8.61
CA ARG A 87 -4.86 -2.38 -9.03
C ARG A 87 -4.10 -2.61 -10.33
N ALA A 88 -4.36 -1.81 -11.36
CA ALA A 88 -3.64 -1.88 -12.63
C ALA A 88 -2.13 -1.70 -12.48
N HIS A 89 -1.69 -0.81 -11.58
CA HIS A 89 -0.26 -0.64 -11.30
C HIS A 89 0.35 -1.85 -10.58
N GLY A 90 -0.41 -2.50 -9.68
CA GLY A 90 0.04 -3.71 -8.99
C GLY A 90 0.25 -4.87 -9.94
N LEU A 91 -0.68 -5.07 -10.87
CA LEU A 91 -0.55 -6.08 -11.91
C LEU A 91 0.71 -5.88 -12.75
N ARG A 92 0.97 -4.65 -13.20
CA ARG A 92 2.21 -4.33 -13.93
C ARG A 92 3.46 -4.63 -13.10
N LEU A 93 3.47 -4.34 -11.81
CA LEU A 93 4.61 -4.65 -10.95
C LEU A 93 4.84 -6.16 -10.81
N MET A 94 3.79 -6.98 -10.78
CA MET A 94 3.92 -8.44 -10.77
C MET A 94 4.48 -8.94 -12.11
N THR A 95 3.98 -8.42 -13.24
CA THR A 95 4.50 -8.75 -14.57
C THR A 95 5.97 -8.36 -14.71
N ASP A 96 6.35 -7.12 -14.35
CA ASP A 96 7.75 -6.66 -14.31
C ASP A 96 8.61 -7.62 -13.47
N ALA A 97 8.09 -8.11 -12.34
CA ALA A 97 8.83 -9.01 -11.47
C ALA A 97 9.09 -10.37 -12.13
N SER A 98 8.07 -10.94 -12.76
CA SER A 98 8.17 -12.21 -13.46
C SER A 98 9.11 -12.16 -14.66
N GLU A 99 9.18 -11.03 -15.36
CA GLU A 99 10.07 -10.86 -16.51
C GLU A 99 11.54 -10.62 -16.12
N VAL A 100 11.77 -9.94 -14.99
CA VAL A 100 13.12 -9.52 -14.57
C VAL A 100 13.77 -10.51 -13.60
N PHE A 101 12.98 -11.25 -12.81
CA PHE A 101 13.48 -12.15 -11.76
C PHE A 101 12.98 -13.60 -11.86
N GLY A 102 12.15 -13.91 -12.87
CA GLY A 102 11.63 -15.26 -13.14
C GLY A 102 12.55 -16.15 -13.95
#